data_AF-A0AA40AC71-F1
#
_entry.id   AF-A0AA40AC71-F1
#
_cell.length_a   1.000
_cell.length_b   1.000
_cell.length_c   1.000
_cell.angle_alpha   90.00
_cell.angle_beta   90.00
_cell.angle_gamma   90.00
#
_symmetry.space_group_name_H-M   'P 1'
#
loop_
_entity.id
_entity.type
_entity.pdbx_description
1 polymer ?
#
loop_
_entity_poly.entity_id
_entity_poly.type
_entity_poly.pdbx_seq_one_letter_code
_entity_poly.pdbx_strand_id
1 'polypeptide(L)'
;MAHQSYHGTAADNYEQFRDILSSALIEQLAQPGPRRSRRQQRQRQRQRAKKPAGSPSPSFLATAREKSTGPPEAIADADAVDDDLTDFVEYIASAIFAALPAELQEIDYGAWAADKPSSPLQQRYALPLSSDAVGDMLRLTTSGGVDASISESLAAYGVTTNTSGVEPEPEPETGMAELLAPVVTAYISSATAAPAPASATKGLVTGCELCGRDWINLTYHHLIPRMVHAKVVKRGWHRADELQNVAWLCGACHRFVHRFAGHEDLARRFYTVELLLEQPAVAAFAEWAGRLRWKGLGEARRRRGP
;
A
#
# COMPACT_ATOMS: atom_id res chain seq x y z
N MET A 1 16.96 -5.57 2.50
CA MET A 1 16.03 -4.47 2.19
C MET A 1 15.30 -4.91 0.94
N ALA A 2 13.98 -5.02 1.05
CA ALA A 2 13.10 -5.69 0.11
C ALA A 2 13.17 -5.01 -1.26
N HIS A 3 13.59 -5.76 -2.28
CA HIS A 3 13.26 -5.46 -3.66
C HIS A 3 11.80 -5.75 -3.83
N GLN A 4 11.05 -4.71 -4.19
CA GLN A 4 9.63 -4.79 -4.47
C GLN A 4 9.48 -5.66 -5.73
N SER A 5 9.30 -6.96 -5.52
CA SER A 5 8.66 -7.79 -6.51
C SER A 5 7.31 -7.14 -6.76
N TYR A 6 7.07 -6.59 -7.96
CA TYR A 6 5.84 -5.89 -8.32
C TYR A 6 4.65 -6.86 -8.48
N HIS A 7 4.53 -7.83 -7.59
CA HIS A 7 3.33 -8.61 -7.36
C HIS A 7 2.75 -8.09 -6.06
N GLY A 8 1.72 -7.23 -6.15
CA GLY A 8 1.01 -6.77 -4.96
C GLY A 8 0.41 -7.98 -4.27
N THR A 9 0.89 -8.31 -3.07
CA THR A 9 0.23 -9.32 -2.25
C THR A 9 -1.07 -8.72 -1.72
N ALA A 10 -2.04 -9.55 -1.32
CA ALA A 10 -3.25 -9.07 -0.64
C ALA A 10 -2.92 -8.19 0.59
N ALA A 11 -1.77 -8.42 1.24
CA ALA A 11 -1.28 -7.59 2.33
C ALA A 11 -0.80 -6.20 1.85
N ASP A 12 -0.04 -6.12 0.76
CA ASP A 12 0.38 -4.82 0.20
C ASP A 12 -0.81 -3.99 -0.28
N ASN A 13 -1.78 -4.68 -0.89
CA ASN A 13 -3.05 -4.11 -1.32
C ASN A 13 -3.87 -3.58 -0.15
N TYR A 14 -3.93 -4.31 0.96
CA TYR A 14 -4.58 -3.86 2.19
C TYR A 14 -3.94 -2.60 2.76
N GLU A 15 -2.60 -2.57 2.88
CA GLU A 15 -1.88 -1.40 3.40
C GLU A 15 -2.13 -0.16 2.53
N GLN A 16 -2.07 -0.31 1.20
CA GLN A 16 -2.38 0.77 0.27
C GLN A 16 -3.83 1.25 0.39
N PHE A 17 -4.79 0.32 0.49
CA PHE A 17 -6.19 0.67 0.71
C PHE A 17 -6.40 1.42 2.03
N ARG A 18 -5.78 0.94 3.12
CA ARG A 18 -5.84 1.56 4.46
C ARG A 18 -5.33 3.00 4.43
N ASP A 19 -4.20 3.24 3.77
CA ASP A 19 -3.60 4.59 3.70
C ASP A 19 -4.45 5.58 2.88
N ILE A 20 -5.11 5.10 1.81
CA ILE A 20 -6.05 5.91 1.02
C ILE A 20 -7.31 6.21 1.83
N LEU A 21 -7.88 5.19 2.49
CA LEU A 21 -9.06 5.35 3.32
C LEU A 21 -8.80 6.27 4.51
N SER A 22 -7.67 6.11 5.20
CA SER A 22 -7.30 6.94 6.35
C SER A 22 -7.22 8.42 5.95
N SER A 23 -6.59 8.71 4.80
CA SER A 23 -6.50 10.05 4.24
C SER A 23 -7.88 10.65 3.97
N ALA A 24 -8.78 9.87 3.35
CA ALA A 24 -10.16 10.30 3.09
C ALA A 24 -10.95 10.55 4.38
N LEU A 25 -10.81 9.68 5.38
CA LEU A 25 -11.49 9.83 6.68
C LEU A 25 -10.99 11.07 7.43
N ILE A 26 -9.68 11.31 7.46
CA ILE A 26 -9.09 12.49 8.10
C ILE A 26 -9.56 13.76 7.41
N GLU A 27 -9.60 13.78 6.07
CA GLU A 27 -10.11 14.93 5.32
C GLU A 27 -11.58 15.22 5.64
N GLN A 28 -12.42 14.19 5.69
CA GLN A 28 -13.84 14.33 6.07
C GLN A 28 -14.01 14.85 7.51
N LEU A 29 -13.21 14.35 8.46
CA LEU A 29 -13.25 14.81 9.85
C LEU A 29 -12.71 16.24 10.03
N ALA A 30 -11.82 16.68 9.13
CA ALA A 30 -11.26 18.03 9.14
C ALA A 30 -12.19 19.09 8.51
N GLN A 31 -13.21 18.69 7.74
CA GLN A 31 -14.15 19.63 7.12
C GLN A 31 -15.00 20.36 8.20
N PRO A 32 -15.12 21.69 8.13
CA PRO A 32 -15.91 22.47 9.08
C PRO A 32 -17.42 22.27 8.83
N GLY A 33 -18.00 21.21 9.40
CA GLY A 33 -19.45 21.02 9.43
C GLY A 33 -20.17 22.02 10.35
N PRO A 34 -21.50 22.21 10.20
CA PRO A 34 -22.28 23.08 11.07
C PRO A 34 -22.11 22.64 12.52
N ARG A 35 -21.65 23.58 13.37
CA ARG A 35 -21.25 23.37 14.76
C ARG A 35 -22.08 22.26 15.44
N ARG A 36 -21.44 21.11 15.71
CA ARG A 36 -21.99 20.07 16.61
C ARG A 36 -22.59 20.76 17.83
N SER A 37 -23.90 20.66 18.02
CA SER A 37 -24.53 21.35 19.14
C SER A 37 -23.89 20.84 20.44
N ARG A 38 -23.49 21.76 21.31
CA ARG A 38 -22.97 21.49 22.68
C ARG A 38 -23.83 20.50 23.50
N ARG A 39 -25.01 20.13 23.01
CA ARG A 39 -25.95 19.18 23.59
C ARG A 39 -25.53 17.71 23.44
N GLN A 40 -24.96 17.31 22.29
CA GLN A 40 -24.54 15.90 22.09
C GLN A 40 -23.22 15.57 22.81
N GLN A 41 -22.28 16.52 22.90
CA GLN A 41 -21.04 16.37 23.68
C GLN A 41 -21.31 16.19 25.17
N ARG A 42 -22.32 16.90 25.71
CA ARG A 42 -22.82 16.71 27.10
C ARG A 42 -23.53 15.37 27.31
N GLN A 43 -24.09 14.79 26.26
CA GLN A 43 -24.76 13.48 26.32
C GLN A 43 -23.73 12.33 26.40
N ARG A 44 -22.61 12.43 25.67
CA ARG A 44 -21.46 11.51 25.81
C ARG A 44 -20.81 11.58 27.19
N GLN A 45 -20.61 12.78 27.76
CA GLN A 45 -20.09 12.92 29.14
C GLN A 45 -21.05 12.31 30.17
N ARG A 46 -22.37 12.44 29.96
CA ARG A 46 -23.38 11.80 30.82
C ARG A 46 -23.48 10.28 30.66
N GLN A 47 -23.18 9.75 29.47
CA GLN A 47 -23.15 8.30 29.22
C GLN A 47 -21.85 7.65 29.76
N ARG A 48 -20.71 8.35 29.71
CA ARG A 48 -19.47 7.96 30.40
C ARG A 48 -19.65 7.92 31.93
N ALA A 49 -20.41 8.86 32.49
CA ALA A 49 -20.72 8.91 33.93
C ALA A 49 -21.80 7.89 34.39
N LYS A 50 -22.43 7.14 33.46
CA LYS A 50 -23.52 6.19 33.76
C LYS A 50 -23.18 4.72 33.48
N LYS A 51 -21.98 4.38 33.02
CA LYS A 51 -21.57 2.97 32.91
C LYS A 51 -21.36 2.39 34.33
N PRO A 52 -22.11 1.35 34.75
CA PRO A 52 -21.78 0.62 35.96
C PRO A 52 -20.51 -0.20 35.72
N ALA A 53 -19.66 -0.27 36.73
CA ALA A 53 -18.46 -1.09 36.71
C ALA A 53 -18.84 -2.58 36.58
N GLY A 54 -18.76 -3.14 35.37
CA GLY A 54 -18.92 -4.57 35.17
C GLY A 54 -19.64 -4.97 33.88
N SER A 55 -18.95 -4.89 32.74
CA SER A 55 -19.20 -5.78 31.59
C SER A 55 -17.95 -5.81 30.70
N PRO A 56 -17.55 -6.99 30.18
CA PRO A 56 -16.20 -7.22 29.69
C PRO A 56 -15.99 -6.69 28.28
N SER A 57 -14.85 -6.03 28.05
CA SER A 57 -14.29 -5.84 26.71
C SER A 57 -13.65 -7.16 26.24
N PRO A 58 -13.77 -7.55 24.95
CA PRO A 58 -13.00 -8.65 24.41
C PRO A 58 -11.54 -8.19 24.25
N SER A 59 -10.77 -8.31 25.32
CA SER A 59 -9.34 -8.07 25.34
C SER A 59 -8.65 -9.41 25.05
N PHE A 60 -8.20 -9.61 23.80
CA PHE A 60 -7.28 -10.69 23.50
C PHE A 60 -5.85 -10.17 23.63
N LEU A 61 -5.20 -10.66 24.68
CA LEU A 61 -3.75 -10.88 24.84
C LEU A 61 -2.81 -9.65 24.82
N ALA A 62 -2.51 -9.14 26.01
CA ALA A 62 -1.15 -8.69 26.33
C ALA A 62 -0.84 -8.92 27.82
N THR A 63 0.21 -9.69 28.07
CA THR A 63 0.68 -10.12 29.39
C THR A 63 1.44 -9.02 30.13
N ALA A 64 1.04 -8.85 31.40
CA ALA A 64 1.68 -8.21 32.56
C ALA A 64 3.13 -7.68 32.48
N ARG A 65 3.32 -6.42 32.91
CA ARG A 65 4.39 -6.02 33.83
C ARG A 65 3.98 -4.79 34.69
N GLU A 66 4.22 -4.88 35.99
CA GLU A 66 3.71 -3.98 37.04
C GLU A 66 4.51 -2.68 37.28
N LYS A 67 3.75 -1.63 37.63
CA LYS A 67 3.92 -0.52 38.63
C LYS A 67 5.19 0.37 38.65
N SER A 68 4.96 1.70 38.60
CA SER A 68 4.97 2.58 39.80
C SER A 68 4.51 4.03 39.56
N THR A 69 3.42 4.41 40.23
CA THR A 69 3.13 5.68 40.97
C THR A 69 3.66 7.06 40.53
N GLY A 70 2.73 8.00 40.25
CA GLY A 70 2.84 9.47 40.50
C GLY A 70 2.21 10.38 39.41
N PRO A 71 1.27 11.32 39.71
CA PRO A 71 0.57 12.18 38.72
C PRO A 71 1.23 13.59 38.58
N PRO A 72 1.00 14.37 37.49
CA PRO A 72 -0.30 14.97 37.20
C PRO A 72 -0.84 14.76 35.77
N GLU A 73 -2.15 14.60 35.73
CA GLU A 73 -3.04 14.53 34.58
C GLU A 73 -3.00 15.85 33.77
N ALA A 74 -2.49 15.80 32.54
CA ALA A 74 -2.76 16.82 31.49
C ALA A 74 -2.17 16.47 30.10
N ILE A 75 -1.39 15.38 29.94
CA ILE A 75 -0.77 15.03 28.66
C ILE A 75 -1.40 13.78 28.03
N ALA A 76 -2.09 12.93 28.81
CA ALA A 76 -2.63 11.66 28.34
C ALA A 76 -3.90 11.74 27.46
N ASP A 77 -4.54 12.91 27.34
CA ASP A 77 -5.79 13.04 26.57
C ASP A 77 -5.55 13.24 25.06
N ALA A 78 -4.35 13.68 24.64
CA ALA A 78 -4.00 13.83 23.22
C ALA A 78 -3.55 12.50 22.61
N ASP A 79 -2.72 11.75 23.34
CA ASP A 79 -2.24 10.44 22.89
C ASP A 79 -3.40 9.43 22.83
N ALA A 80 -4.34 9.49 23.78
CA ALA A 80 -5.49 8.59 23.80
C ALA A 80 -6.55 8.88 22.71
N VAL A 81 -6.60 10.10 22.15
CA VAL A 81 -7.49 10.39 21.01
C VAL A 81 -6.86 10.02 19.67
N ASP A 82 -5.52 10.02 19.58
CA ASP A 82 -4.79 9.55 18.40
C ASP A 82 -4.85 8.02 18.29
N ASP A 83 -4.70 7.33 19.43
CA ASP A 83 -4.87 5.87 19.52
C ASP A 83 -6.30 5.43 19.14
N ASP A 84 -7.35 6.10 19.65
CA ASP A 84 -8.75 5.78 19.32
C ASP A 84 -9.08 5.97 17.83
N LEU A 85 -8.50 7.01 17.20
CA LEU A 85 -8.65 7.23 15.76
C LEU A 85 -7.91 6.17 14.94
N THR A 86 -6.73 5.78 15.38
CA THR A 86 -5.92 4.73 14.74
C THR A 86 -6.65 3.39 14.78
N ASP A 87 -7.14 2.97 15.94
CA ASP A 87 -7.93 1.75 16.11
C ASP A 87 -9.21 1.77 15.25
N PHE A 88 -9.87 2.94 15.17
CA PHE A 88 -11.04 3.13 14.31
C PHE A 88 -10.70 2.96 12.83
N VAL A 89 -9.63 3.61 12.34
CA VAL A 89 -9.19 3.49 10.95
C VAL A 89 -8.81 2.05 10.62
N GLU A 90 -8.08 1.37 11.49
CA GLU A 90 -7.68 -0.02 11.31
C GLU A 90 -8.90 -0.95 11.24
N TYR A 91 -9.85 -0.80 12.17
CA TYR A 91 -11.10 -1.57 12.18
C TYR A 91 -11.89 -1.38 10.88
N ILE A 92 -12.14 -0.13 10.49
CA ILE A 92 -12.95 0.19 9.30
C ILE A 92 -12.22 -0.26 8.03
N ALA A 93 -10.91 -0.05 7.92
CA ALA A 93 -10.13 -0.51 6.78
C ALA A 93 -10.17 -2.03 6.63
N SER A 94 -9.94 -2.76 7.73
CA SER A 94 -9.98 -4.23 7.76
C SER A 94 -11.36 -4.75 7.37
N ALA A 95 -12.42 -4.20 7.95
CA ALA A 95 -13.79 -4.64 7.69
C ALA A 95 -14.24 -4.36 6.24
N ILE A 96 -13.93 -3.17 5.71
CA ILE A 96 -14.29 -2.81 4.33
C ILE A 96 -13.46 -3.61 3.33
N PHE A 97 -12.14 -3.73 3.53
CA PHE A 97 -11.28 -4.48 2.62
C PHE A 97 -11.68 -5.96 2.56
N ALA A 98 -11.98 -6.59 3.70
CA ALA A 98 -12.49 -7.95 3.75
C ALA A 98 -13.86 -8.12 3.05
N ALA A 99 -14.65 -7.05 2.98
CA ALA A 99 -15.92 -7.02 2.25
C ALA A 99 -15.75 -6.73 0.75
N LEU A 100 -14.56 -6.37 0.26
CA LEU A 100 -14.32 -6.23 -1.18
C LEU A 100 -14.31 -7.62 -1.85
N PRO A 101 -14.72 -7.73 -3.13
CA PRO A 101 -14.56 -8.95 -3.90
C PRO A 101 -13.10 -9.44 -3.90
N ALA A 102 -12.90 -10.76 -3.89
CA ALA A 102 -11.55 -11.35 -3.87
C ALA A 102 -10.69 -10.86 -5.04
N GLU A 103 -11.31 -10.58 -6.20
CA GLU A 103 -10.61 -10.05 -7.36
C GLU A 103 -10.07 -8.64 -7.16
N LEU A 104 -10.66 -7.85 -6.24
CA LEU A 104 -10.13 -6.55 -5.84
C LEU A 104 -9.10 -6.68 -4.73
N GLN A 105 -9.25 -7.61 -3.79
CA GLN A 105 -8.26 -7.82 -2.73
C GLN A 105 -6.89 -8.27 -3.28
N GLU A 106 -6.90 -9.08 -4.34
CA GLU A 106 -5.71 -9.60 -5.01
C GLU A 106 -5.39 -8.88 -6.34
N ILE A 107 -5.95 -7.68 -6.55
CA ILE A 107 -5.74 -6.94 -7.80
C ILE A 107 -4.27 -6.58 -8.01
N ASP A 108 -3.79 -6.73 -9.23
CA ASP A 108 -2.44 -6.33 -9.62
C ASP A 108 -2.43 -5.67 -11.01
N TYR A 109 -1.35 -4.95 -11.31
CA TYR A 109 -1.17 -4.28 -12.60
C TYR A 109 -1.25 -5.25 -13.80
N GLY A 110 -0.65 -6.44 -13.70
CA GLY A 110 -0.64 -7.43 -14.77
C GLY A 110 -2.02 -8.00 -15.07
N ALA A 111 -2.80 -8.37 -14.06
CA ALA A 111 -4.18 -8.83 -14.18
C ALA A 111 -5.12 -7.73 -14.71
N TRP A 112 -4.88 -6.48 -14.30
CA TRP A 112 -5.61 -5.33 -14.79
C TRP A 112 -5.25 -4.96 -16.24
N ALA A 113 -3.97 -5.03 -16.60
CA ALA A 113 -3.44 -4.70 -17.92
C ALA A 113 -3.45 -5.88 -18.91
N ALA A 114 -3.78 -7.09 -18.45
CA ALA A 114 -3.88 -8.28 -19.29
C ALA A 114 -4.93 -8.08 -20.40
N ASP A 115 -4.43 -8.09 -21.63
CA ASP A 115 -5.13 -7.88 -22.89
C ASP A 115 -5.73 -6.48 -23.11
N LYS A 116 -5.31 -5.87 -24.22
CA LYS A 116 -5.78 -4.58 -24.76
C LYS A 116 -7.32 -4.43 -24.65
N PRO A 117 -7.81 -3.19 -24.77
CA PRO A 117 -8.11 -2.26 -23.68
C PRO A 117 -9.36 -2.66 -22.85
N SER A 118 -9.61 -3.96 -22.64
CA SER A 118 -10.87 -4.42 -22.06
C SER A 118 -10.71 -5.71 -21.29
N SER A 119 -9.79 -5.73 -20.32
CA SER A 119 -9.77 -6.78 -19.30
C SER A 119 -11.17 -6.93 -18.69
N PRO A 120 -11.67 -8.15 -18.41
CA PRO A 120 -12.94 -8.35 -17.71
C PRO A 120 -13.03 -7.56 -16.39
N LEU A 121 -11.89 -7.31 -15.72
CA LEU A 121 -11.81 -6.47 -14.53
C LEU A 121 -12.04 -4.99 -14.85
N GLN A 122 -11.46 -4.47 -15.93
CA GLN A 122 -11.68 -3.08 -16.38
C GLN A 122 -13.13 -2.84 -16.81
N GLN A 123 -13.78 -3.85 -17.40
CA GLN A 123 -15.21 -3.77 -17.73
C GLN A 123 -16.11 -3.78 -16.49
N ARG A 124 -15.77 -4.60 -15.49
CA ARG A 124 -16.54 -4.72 -14.25
C ARG A 124 -16.36 -3.52 -13.32
N TYR A 125 -15.14 -2.97 -13.27
CA TYR A 125 -14.76 -1.88 -12.38
C TYR A 125 -14.32 -0.65 -13.18
N ALA A 126 -15.18 -0.18 -14.09
CA ALA A 126 -14.90 1.01 -14.88
C ALA A 126 -14.72 2.23 -13.98
N LEU A 127 -13.57 2.90 -14.09
CA LEU A 127 -13.21 4.04 -13.25
C LEU A 127 -13.65 5.37 -13.89
N PRO A 128 -14.12 6.36 -13.09
CA PRO A 128 -14.36 6.28 -11.65
C PRO A 128 -15.59 5.44 -11.31
N LEU A 129 -15.57 4.75 -10.17
CA LEU A 129 -16.72 3.99 -9.68
C LEU A 129 -17.82 4.95 -9.21
N SER A 130 -19.08 4.65 -9.55
CA SER A 130 -20.24 5.34 -8.98
C SER A 130 -20.56 4.79 -7.58
N SER A 131 -21.23 5.60 -6.76
CA SER A 131 -21.71 5.16 -5.45
C SER A 131 -22.69 4.00 -5.56
N ASP A 132 -23.55 3.96 -6.58
CA ASP A 132 -24.41 2.81 -6.86
C ASP A 132 -23.61 1.51 -7.08
N ALA A 133 -22.54 1.57 -7.89
CA ALA A 133 -21.70 0.40 -8.17
C ALA A 133 -20.98 -0.12 -6.92
N VAL A 134 -20.49 0.79 -6.06
CA VAL A 134 -19.89 0.41 -4.77
C VAL A 134 -20.94 -0.13 -3.80
N GLY A 135 -22.12 0.48 -3.77
CA GLY A 135 -23.24 0.00 -2.95
C GLY A 135 -23.66 -1.42 -3.30
N ASP A 136 -23.80 -1.73 -4.59
CA ASP A 136 -24.13 -3.08 -5.05
C ASP A 136 -23.01 -4.09 -4.78
N MET A 137 -21.75 -3.69 -4.99
CA MET A 137 -20.58 -4.52 -4.67
C MET A 137 -20.58 -4.96 -3.21
N LEU A 138 -20.78 -4.02 -2.29
CA LEU A 138 -20.77 -4.26 -0.86
C LEU A 138 -21.97 -5.12 -0.39
N ARG A 139 -23.11 -5.03 -1.07
CA ARG A 139 -24.30 -5.87 -0.82
C ARG A 139 -24.12 -7.31 -1.28
N LEU A 140 -23.40 -7.52 -2.38
CA LEU A 140 -23.20 -8.85 -2.99
C LEU A 140 -22.21 -9.72 -2.20
N THR A 141 -21.20 -9.11 -1.59
CA THR A 141 -20.12 -9.82 -0.88
C THR A 141 -20.48 -10.16 0.56
N THR A 142 -21.33 -9.37 1.20
CA THR A 142 -21.81 -9.63 2.55
C THR A 142 -23.10 -10.45 2.48
N SER A 143 -23.05 -11.71 2.90
CA SER A 143 -24.22 -12.62 2.93
C SER A 143 -25.33 -12.19 3.94
N GLY A 144 -25.33 -10.93 4.37
CA GLY A 144 -26.29 -10.29 5.26
C GLY A 144 -26.32 -8.75 5.15
N GLY A 145 -25.71 -8.16 4.12
CA GLY A 145 -25.50 -6.70 4.01
C GLY A 145 -24.24 -6.23 4.75
N VAL A 146 -23.73 -5.05 4.36
CA VAL A 146 -22.63 -4.39 5.07
C VAL A 146 -22.99 -4.37 6.54
N ASP A 147 -22.11 -4.91 7.39
CA ASP A 147 -22.39 -5.05 8.81
C ASP A 147 -22.92 -3.71 9.32
N ALA A 148 -24.13 -3.69 9.88
CA ALA A 148 -24.74 -2.48 10.43
C ALA A 148 -23.76 -1.78 11.38
N SER A 149 -22.86 -2.55 12.00
CA SER A 149 -21.73 -2.06 12.78
C SER A 149 -20.81 -1.08 12.03
N ILE A 150 -20.45 -1.31 10.76
CA ILE A 150 -19.58 -0.41 9.98
C ILE A 150 -20.29 0.92 9.75
N SER A 151 -21.56 0.86 9.34
CA SER A 151 -22.39 2.05 9.13
C SER A 151 -22.59 2.85 10.42
N GLU A 152 -22.84 2.15 11.53
CA GLU A 152 -23.00 2.75 12.85
C GLU A 152 -21.70 3.39 13.35
N SER A 153 -20.56 2.73 13.15
CA SER A 153 -19.24 3.27 13.48
C SER A 153 -18.90 4.51 12.66
N LEU A 154 -19.10 4.51 11.33
CA LEU A 154 -18.90 5.71 10.50
C LEU A 154 -19.80 6.87 10.95
N ALA A 155 -21.07 6.60 11.25
CA ALA A 155 -22.00 7.60 11.78
C ALA A 155 -21.60 8.10 13.18
N ALA A 156 -21.07 7.22 14.05
CA ALA A 156 -20.63 7.56 15.40
C ALA A 156 -19.43 8.52 15.41
N TYR A 157 -18.55 8.42 14.41
CA TYR A 157 -17.46 9.37 14.18
C TYR A 157 -17.92 10.62 13.42
N GLY A 158 -19.12 10.59 12.84
CA GLY A 158 -19.73 11.69 12.09
C GLY A 158 -19.26 11.77 10.64
N VAL A 159 -18.78 10.64 10.09
CA VAL A 159 -18.30 10.50 8.72
C VAL A 159 -19.47 10.39 7.75
N THR A 160 -20.57 9.74 8.18
CA THR A 160 -21.79 9.58 7.39
C THR A 160 -23.01 10.10 8.17
N THR A 161 -23.98 10.70 7.48
CA THR A 161 -25.22 11.21 8.09
C THR A 161 -26.36 10.19 7.91
N ASN A 162 -26.63 9.35 8.90
CA ASN A 162 -27.86 8.54 8.92
C ASN A 162 -28.98 9.34 9.60
N THR A 163 -29.82 10.03 8.82
CA THR A 163 -31.02 10.69 9.35
C THR A 163 -32.23 9.77 9.26
N SER A 164 -32.31 8.79 10.15
CA SER A 164 -33.59 8.11 10.41
C SER A 164 -34.49 9.03 11.25
N GLY A 165 -35.16 10.00 10.59
CA GLY A 165 -36.30 10.73 11.18
C GLY A 165 -36.43 12.22 10.83
N VAL A 166 -37.47 12.50 10.01
CA VAL A 166 -38.24 13.77 9.85
C VAL A 166 -37.63 14.87 8.94
N GLU A 167 -38.22 14.96 7.74
CA GLU A 167 -38.21 15.94 6.61
C GLU A 167 -38.07 17.45 6.94
N PRO A 168 -37.85 18.36 5.95
CA PRO A 168 -37.27 18.22 4.58
C PRO A 168 -36.20 19.28 4.23
N GLU A 169 -35.09 18.90 3.62
CA GLU A 169 -34.27 19.69 2.67
C GLU A 169 -33.37 18.66 1.94
N PRO A 170 -33.15 18.73 0.61
CA PRO A 170 -32.32 17.77 -0.10
C PRO A 170 -30.84 18.13 0.09
N GLU A 171 -30.34 17.99 1.32
CA GLU A 171 -28.91 17.92 1.57
C GLU A 171 -28.40 16.59 1.00
N PRO A 172 -27.27 16.56 0.30
CA PRO A 172 -26.74 15.31 -0.25
C PRO A 172 -26.49 14.34 0.90
N GLU A 173 -27.27 13.26 0.95
CA GLU A 173 -27.07 12.20 1.94
C GLU A 173 -25.71 11.54 1.68
N THR A 174 -24.69 11.89 2.48
CA THR A 174 -23.38 11.21 2.39
C THR A 174 -23.50 9.83 3.04
N GLY A 175 -24.03 8.90 2.26
CA GLY A 175 -24.05 7.47 2.58
C GLY A 175 -22.65 6.87 2.49
N MET A 176 -22.48 5.69 3.08
CA MET A 176 -21.21 4.96 3.03
C MET A 176 -20.72 4.73 1.59
N ALA A 177 -21.62 4.47 0.66
CA ALA A 177 -21.27 4.26 -0.75
C ALA A 177 -20.71 5.53 -1.41
N GLU A 178 -21.21 6.70 -1.04
CA GLU A 178 -20.72 8.01 -1.52
C GLU A 178 -19.32 8.31 -0.97
N LEU A 179 -19.06 7.95 0.29
CA LEU A 179 -17.74 8.03 0.91
C LEU A 179 -16.74 7.07 0.23
N LEU A 180 -17.16 5.84 -0.05
CA LEU A 180 -16.25 4.79 -0.51
C LEU A 180 -16.00 4.81 -2.03
N ALA A 181 -16.91 5.35 -2.84
CA ALA A 181 -16.71 5.50 -4.28
C ALA A 181 -15.35 6.13 -4.67
N PRO A 182 -14.96 7.31 -4.14
CA PRO A 182 -13.66 7.89 -4.43
C PRO A 182 -12.50 7.08 -3.82
N VAL A 183 -12.68 6.47 -2.64
CA VAL A 183 -11.67 5.65 -1.97
C VAL A 183 -11.32 4.40 -2.80
N VAL A 184 -12.34 3.62 -3.19
CA VAL A 184 -12.15 2.40 -3.99
C VAL A 184 -11.63 2.75 -5.38
N THR A 185 -12.09 3.85 -5.98
CA THR A 185 -11.55 4.35 -7.26
C THR A 185 -10.06 4.67 -7.15
N ALA A 186 -9.65 5.40 -6.11
CA ALA A 186 -8.26 5.74 -5.87
C ALA A 186 -7.41 4.50 -5.59
N TYR A 187 -7.95 3.55 -4.81
CA TYR A 187 -7.30 2.27 -4.54
C TYR A 187 -7.06 1.47 -5.82
N ILE A 188 -8.09 1.21 -6.64
CA ILE A 188 -7.92 0.47 -7.90
C ILE A 188 -6.93 1.21 -8.81
N SER A 189 -7.03 2.54 -8.92
CA SER A 189 -6.10 3.34 -9.73
C SER A 189 -4.65 3.20 -9.26
N SER A 190 -4.42 3.14 -7.95
CA SER A 190 -3.09 3.03 -7.35
C SER A 190 -2.52 1.62 -7.46
N ALA A 191 -3.33 0.60 -7.15
CA ALA A 191 -2.93 -0.81 -7.19
C ALA A 191 -2.67 -1.30 -8.63
N THR A 192 -3.30 -0.64 -9.60
CA THR A 192 -3.17 -0.94 -11.04
C THR A 192 -2.41 0.13 -11.81
N ALA A 193 -1.72 1.03 -11.11
CA ALA A 193 -0.85 2.00 -11.76
C ALA A 193 0.30 1.26 -12.45
N ALA A 194 0.65 1.70 -13.66
CA ALA A 194 1.85 1.18 -14.31
C ALA A 194 3.06 1.42 -13.41
N PRO A 195 3.95 0.43 -13.25
CA PRO A 195 5.14 0.59 -12.42
C PRO A 195 5.92 1.81 -12.91
N ALA A 196 6.42 2.60 -11.95
CA ALA A 196 7.15 3.82 -12.28
C ALA A 196 8.30 3.51 -13.24
N PRO A 197 8.54 4.37 -14.26
CA PRO A 197 9.63 4.13 -15.18
C PRO A 197 10.92 4.03 -14.39
N ALA A 198 11.70 3.01 -14.70
CA ALA A 198 12.86 2.68 -13.90
C ALA A 198 13.89 3.80 -13.74
N SER A 199 13.93 4.76 -14.67
CA SER A 199 14.74 5.98 -14.55
C SER A 199 14.38 6.85 -13.33
N ALA A 200 13.11 6.86 -12.91
CA ALA A 200 12.63 7.60 -11.73
C ALA A 200 12.98 6.90 -10.41
N THR A 201 13.25 5.59 -10.44
CA THR A 201 13.51 4.78 -9.23
C THR A 201 14.90 4.99 -8.63
N LYS A 202 15.83 5.65 -9.36
CA LYS A 202 17.22 5.85 -8.89
C LYS A 202 17.30 6.53 -7.53
N GLY A 203 16.41 7.49 -7.25
CA GLY A 203 16.39 8.24 -5.99
C GLY A 203 15.84 7.44 -4.81
N LEU A 204 15.14 6.33 -5.08
CA LEU A 204 14.54 5.45 -4.06
C LEU A 204 15.53 4.39 -3.58
N VAL A 205 16.54 4.07 -4.38
CA VAL A 205 17.51 3.02 -4.07
C VAL A 205 18.66 3.59 -3.22
N THR A 206 18.87 3.00 -2.05
CA THR A 206 19.90 3.43 -1.09
C THR A 206 21.30 2.93 -1.43
N GLY A 207 21.44 1.88 -2.24
CA GLY A 207 22.74 1.35 -2.66
C GLY A 207 22.65 0.25 -3.72
N CYS A 208 23.79 -0.33 -4.10
CA CYS A 208 23.82 -1.39 -5.11
C CYS A 208 22.94 -2.57 -4.68
N GLU A 209 22.00 -2.96 -5.54
CA GLU A 209 20.96 -3.92 -5.20
C GLU A 209 21.47 -5.35 -4.98
N LEU A 210 22.67 -5.67 -5.49
CA LEU A 210 23.36 -6.92 -5.19
C LEU A 210 24.28 -6.82 -3.98
N CYS A 211 25.27 -5.91 -4.00
CA CYS A 211 26.33 -5.88 -2.98
C CYS A 211 26.11 -4.90 -1.82
N GLY A 212 25.00 -4.16 -1.80
CA GLY A 212 24.60 -3.23 -0.75
C GLY A 212 25.39 -1.91 -0.65
N ARG A 213 26.43 -1.70 -1.46
CA ARG A 213 27.27 -0.48 -1.37
C ARG A 213 26.50 0.77 -1.81
N ASP A 214 26.38 1.74 -0.92
CA ASP A 214 25.67 3.02 -1.10
C ASP A 214 26.58 4.19 -1.56
N TRP A 215 27.88 4.11 -1.27
CA TRP A 215 28.85 5.17 -1.56
C TRP A 215 29.41 5.17 -3.00
N ILE A 216 28.85 4.37 -3.90
CA ILE A 216 29.38 4.16 -5.27
C ILE A 216 28.31 4.49 -6.31
N ASN A 217 28.74 5.02 -7.46
CA ASN A 217 27.85 5.24 -8.60
C ASN A 217 27.19 3.94 -9.08
N LEU A 218 25.86 3.97 -9.11
CA LEU A 218 25.03 2.91 -9.66
C LEU A 218 24.75 3.16 -11.13
N THR A 219 24.65 2.06 -11.87
CA THR A 219 24.29 2.01 -13.28
C THR A 219 23.03 1.20 -13.45
N TYR A 220 22.25 1.60 -14.43
CA TYR A 220 21.03 0.93 -14.82
C TYR A 220 21.34 -0.39 -15.54
N HIS A 221 20.74 -1.49 -15.09
CA HIS A 221 20.89 -2.82 -15.66
C HIS A 221 19.52 -3.42 -15.96
N HIS A 222 19.30 -3.93 -17.16
CA HIS A 222 18.08 -4.66 -17.50
C HIS A 222 18.25 -6.13 -17.10
N LEU A 223 17.42 -6.60 -16.17
CA LEU A 223 17.45 -7.99 -15.71
C LEU A 223 16.99 -8.95 -16.80
N ILE A 224 16.05 -8.52 -17.64
CA ILE A 224 15.73 -9.14 -18.93
C ILE A 224 16.38 -8.30 -20.02
N PRO A 225 17.49 -8.74 -20.65
CA PRO A 225 18.22 -7.93 -21.61
C PRO A 225 17.35 -7.51 -22.82
N ARG A 226 17.36 -6.22 -23.17
CA ARG A 226 16.54 -5.66 -24.25
C ARG A 226 16.66 -6.40 -25.58
N MET A 227 17.85 -6.89 -25.91
CA MET A 227 18.08 -7.61 -27.16
C MET A 227 17.33 -8.95 -27.26
N VAL A 228 16.88 -9.52 -26.13
CA VAL A 228 16.09 -10.76 -26.13
C VAL A 228 14.60 -10.53 -25.91
N HIS A 229 14.13 -9.29 -25.70
CA HIS A 229 12.71 -8.96 -25.46
C HIS A 229 11.75 -9.57 -26.49
N ALA A 230 12.04 -9.40 -27.79
CA ALA A 230 11.22 -9.98 -28.86
C ALA A 230 11.17 -11.51 -28.80
N LYS A 231 12.30 -12.15 -28.43
CA LYS A 231 12.38 -13.61 -28.28
C LYS A 231 11.62 -14.09 -27.05
N VAL A 232 11.76 -13.38 -25.93
CA VAL A 232 11.11 -13.65 -24.64
C VAL A 232 9.59 -13.67 -24.81
N VAL A 233 9.01 -12.63 -25.43
CA VAL A 233 7.56 -12.55 -25.68
C VAL A 233 7.12 -13.64 -26.65
N LYS A 234 7.85 -13.85 -27.77
CA LYS A 234 7.51 -14.88 -28.75
C LYS A 234 7.53 -16.30 -28.16
N ARG A 235 8.39 -16.54 -27.18
CA ARG A 235 8.52 -17.83 -26.49
C ARG A 235 7.60 -17.95 -25.28
N GLY A 236 6.88 -16.89 -24.90
CA GLY A 236 6.00 -16.86 -23.74
C GLY A 236 6.74 -17.01 -22.41
N TRP A 237 8.00 -16.56 -22.32
CA TRP A 237 8.74 -16.61 -21.06
C TRP A 237 8.33 -15.49 -20.10
N HIS A 238 8.07 -14.30 -20.63
CA HIS A 238 7.58 -13.14 -19.88
C HIS A 238 6.58 -12.37 -20.75
N ARG A 239 5.68 -11.66 -20.08
CA ARG A 239 4.76 -10.71 -20.69
C ARG A 239 5.48 -9.43 -21.08
N ALA A 240 4.85 -8.60 -21.90
CA ALA A 240 5.49 -7.40 -22.47
C ALA A 240 5.74 -6.31 -21.40
N ASP A 241 4.86 -6.25 -20.40
CA ASP A 241 4.91 -5.39 -19.22
C ASP A 241 6.04 -5.75 -18.25
N GLU A 242 6.40 -7.03 -18.14
CA GLU A 242 7.46 -7.52 -17.24
C GLU A 242 8.87 -7.25 -17.79
N LEU A 243 9.00 -6.90 -19.07
CA LEU A 243 10.30 -6.73 -19.74
C LEU A 243 11.11 -5.53 -19.23
N GLN A 244 10.46 -4.60 -18.53
CA GLN A 244 11.11 -3.42 -17.96
C GLN A 244 11.65 -3.66 -16.55
N ASN A 245 11.72 -4.91 -16.09
CA ASN A 245 12.39 -5.28 -14.85
C ASN A 245 13.89 -4.97 -14.92
N VAL A 246 14.35 -4.22 -13.92
CA VAL A 246 15.68 -3.59 -13.91
C VAL A 246 16.31 -3.66 -12.54
N ALA A 247 17.61 -3.39 -12.50
CA ALA A 247 18.34 -3.22 -11.27
C ALA A 247 19.33 -2.04 -11.33
N TRP A 248 19.54 -1.38 -10.19
CA TRP A 248 20.57 -0.39 -9.93
C TRP A 248 21.82 -1.07 -9.37
N LEU A 249 22.76 -1.36 -10.26
CA LEU A 249 23.97 -2.10 -9.93
C LEU A 249 25.21 -1.21 -10.01
N CYS A 250 26.12 -1.36 -9.07
CA CYS A 250 27.46 -0.80 -9.21
C CYS A 250 28.20 -1.44 -10.40
N GLY A 251 29.20 -0.75 -10.95
CA GLY A 251 29.91 -1.23 -12.14
C GLY A 251 30.63 -2.57 -11.99
N ALA A 252 30.93 -3.02 -10.76
CA ALA A 252 31.50 -4.35 -10.52
C ALA A 252 30.43 -5.45 -10.62
N CYS A 253 29.30 -5.26 -9.94
CA CYS A 253 28.14 -6.17 -9.99
C CYS A 253 27.56 -6.27 -11.40
N HIS A 254 27.43 -5.15 -12.10
CA HIS A 254 26.93 -5.14 -13.48
C HIS A 254 27.79 -6.02 -14.39
N ARG A 255 29.12 -5.85 -14.37
CA ARG A 255 30.03 -6.69 -15.16
C ARG A 255 29.98 -8.16 -14.76
N PHE A 256 29.81 -8.43 -13.47
CA PHE A 256 29.72 -9.78 -12.95
C PHE A 256 28.46 -10.49 -13.47
N VAL A 257 27.28 -9.85 -13.44
CA VAL A 257 26.03 -10.45 -13.93
C VAL A 257 26.15 -10.87 -15.40
N HIS A 258 26.72 -10.01 -16.26
CA HIS A 258 26.96 -10.36 -17.67
C HIS A 258 28.02 -11.45 -17.91
N ARG A 259 28.85 -11.74 -16.91
CA ARG A 259 29.80 -12.87 -16.96
C ARG A 259 29.18 -14.14 -16.39
N PHE A 260 28.30 -14.00 -15.40
CA PHE A 260 27.66 -15.10 -14.70
C PHE A 260 26.74 -15.90 -15.63
N ALA A 261 25.91 -15.21 -16.41
CA ALA A 261 24.95 -15.85 -17.30
C ALA A 261 24.84 -15.11 -18.65
N GLY A 262 24.60 -15.88 -19.71
CA GLY A 262 24.28 -15.31 -21.02
C GLY A 262 22.91 -14.63 -21.04
N HIS A 263 22.63 -13.83 -22.07
CA HIS A 263 21.39 -13.03 -22.13
C HIS A 263 20.10 -13.86 -22.07
N GLU A 264 20.13 -15.07 -22.63
CA GLU A 264 18.98 -15.97 -22.62
C GLU A 264 18.76 -16.60 -21.24
N ASP A 265 19.83 -17.01 -20.56
CA ASP A 265 19.74 -17.54 -19.20
C ASP A 265 19.33 -16.46 -18.20
N LEU A 266 19.84 -15.23 -18.34
CA LEU A 266 19.38 -14.08 -17.56
C LEU A 266 17.87 -13.90 -17.72
N ALA A 267 17.39 -13.85 -18.96
CA ALA A 267 15.96 -13.70 -19.22
C ALA A 267 15.12 -14.88 -18.72
N ARG A 268 15.61 -16.12 -18.82
CA ARG A 268 14.80 -17.30 -18.52
C ARG A 268 14.83 -17.72 -17.04
N ARG A 269 15.96 -17.52 -16.37
CA ARG A 269 16.25 -18.14 -15.06
C ARG A 269 16.64 -17.14 -13.99
N PHE A 270 17.14 -15.95 -14.36
CA PHE A 270 17.74 -14.99 -13.43
C PHE A 270 17.25 -13.56 -13.70
N TYR A 271 15.95 -13.40 -13.89
CA TYR A 271 15.31 -12.16 -14.35
C TYR A 271 14.86 -11.23 -13.19
N THR A 272 15.18 -11.58 -11.95
CA THR A 272 15.02 -10.74 -10.75
C THR A 272 16.32 -10.69 -9.93
N VAL A 273 16.43 -9.72 -9.02
CA VAL A 273 17.58 -9.61 -8.11
C VAL A 273 17.62 -10.80 -7.14
N GLU A 274 16.45 -11.27 -6.70
CA GLU A 274 16.27 -12.41 -5.79
C GLU A 274 16.79 -13.68 -6.44
N LEU A 275 16.34 -13.97 -7.67
CA LEU A 275 16.79 -15.13 -8.44
C LEU A 275 18.30 -15.11 -8.70
N LEU A 276 18.88 -13.92 -8.88
CA LEU A 276 20.33 -13.75 -8.97
C LEU A 276 20.99 -14.07 -7.62
N LEU A 277 20.51 -13.53 -6.51
CA LEU A 277 21.09 -13.73 -5.17
C LEU A 277 20.89 -15.16 -4.62
N GLU A 278 19.91 -15.90 -5.10
CA GLU A 278 19.77 -17.33 -4.81
C GLU A 278 20.92 -18.18 -5.36
N GLN A 279 21.67 -17.66 -6.34
CA GLN A 279 22.80 -18.38 -6.92
C GLN A 279 24.04 -18.27 -6.04
N PRO A 280 24.63 -19.38 -5.56
CA PRO A 280 25.76 -19.32 -4.62
C PRO A 280 26.94 -18.50 -5.12
N ALA A 281 27.23 -18.56 -6.43
CA ALA A 281 28.30 -17.78 -7.05
C ALA A 281 28.03 -16.26 -7.00
N VAL A 282 26.78 -15.86 -7.21
CA VAL A 282 26.36 -14.45 -7.18
C VAL A 282 26.33 -13.94 -5.75
N ALA A 283 25.77 -14.70 -4.81
CA ALA A 283 25.75 -14.36 -3.39
C ALA A 283 27.16 -14.15 -2.83
N ALA A 284 28.06 -15.11 -3.07
CA ALA A 284 29.44 -15.03 -2.62
C ALA A 284 30.19 -13.82 -3.23
N PHE A 285 29.95 -13.54 -4.52
CA PHE A 285 30.51 -12.36 -5.16
C PHE A 285 29.95 -11.07 -4.57
N ALA A 286 28.64 -10.98 -4.34
CA ALA A 286 27.99 -9.80 -3.78
C ALA A 286 28.49 -9.50 -2.37
N GLU A 287 28.63 -10.53 -1.53
CA GLU A 287 29.16 -10.44 -0.17
C GLU A 287 30.62 -9.94 -0.18
N TRP A 288 31.47 -10.53 -1.03
CA TRP A 288 32.84 -10.09 -1.20
C TRP A 288 32.93 -8.65 -1.73
N ALA A 289 32.13 -8.32 -2.76
CA ALA A 289 32.12 -7.01 -3.38
C ALA A 289 31.64 -5.92 -2.41
N GLY A 290 30.70 -6.25 -1.52
CA GLY A 290 30.19 -5.36 -0.46
C GLY A 290 31.28 -4.93 0.52
N ARG A 291 32.25 -5.81 0.81
CA ARG A 291 33.40 -5.50 1.67
C ARG A 291 34.47 -4.62 1.02
N LEU A 292 34.43 -4.43 -0.30
CA LEU A 292 35.45 -3.65 -1.02
C LEU A 292 35.33 -2.16 -0.69
N ARG A 293 36.25 -1.66 0.12
CA ARG A 293 36.40 -0.24 0.48
C ARG A 293 37.39 0.49 -0.42
N TRP A 294 37.31 0.31 -1.73
CA TRP A 294 38.21 1.02 -2.64
C TRP A 294 37.88 2.52 -2.64
N LYS A 295 38.53 3.28 -1.74
CA LYS A 295 38.69 4.72 -1.84
C LYS A 295 39.66 5.01 -2.98
N GLY A 296 39.14 5.38 -4.14
CA GLY A 296 40.00 5.95 -5.18
C GLY A 296 39.48 5.73 -6.59
N LEU A 297 38.79 6.72 -7.14
CA LEU A 297 38.74 7.04 -8.58
C LEU A 297 37.74 8.19 -8.81
N GLY A 298 36.78 8.39 -7.90
CA GLY A 298 35.87 9.54 -7.91
C GLY A 298 36.57 10.88 -7.62
N GLU A 299 37.66 10.87 -6.86
CA GLU A 299 38.41 12.08 -6.51
C GLU A 299 39.47 12.43 -7.57
N ALA A 300 40.04 11.42 -8.25
CA ALA A 300 40.95 11.62 -9.37
C ALA A 300 40.24 12.17 -10.62
N ARG A 301 38.96 11.84 -10.84
CA ARG A 301 38.19 12.34 -11.98
C ARG A 301 37.70 13.79 -11.80
N ARG A 302 37.50 14.26 -10.56
CA ARG A 302 37.14 15.67 -10.29
C ARG A 302 38.31 16.65 -10.46
N ARG A 303 39.56 16.17 -10.44
CA ARG A 303 40.77 16.99 -10.63
C ARG A 303 41.26 17.09 -12.08
N ARG A 304 40.64 16.36 -13.01
CA ARG A 304 40.86 16.53 -14.45
C ARG A 304 39.56 17.07 -15.05
N GLY A 305 39.39 18.38 -14.93
CA GLY A 305 38.41 19.11 -15.73
C GLY A 305 38.77 19.06 -17.22
N PRO A 306 37.84 19.50 -18.10
CA PRO A 306 38.04 19.52 -19.55
C PRO A 306 39.26 20.36 -19.97
#